data_AF-A0A4Y8UPN7-F1
#
_entry.id   AF-A0A4Y8UPN7-F1
#
_cell.length_a   1.000
_cell.length_b   1.000
_cell.length_c   1.000
_cell.angle_alpha   90.00
_cell.angle_beta   90.00
_cell.angle_gamma   90.00
#
_symmetry.space_group_name_H-M   'P 1'
#
loop_
_entity.id
_entity.type
_entity.pdbx_description
1 polymer ?
#
loop_
_entity_poly.entity_id
_entity_poly.type
_entity_poly.pdbx_seq_one_letter_code
_entity_poly.pdbx_strand_id
1 'polypeptide(L)'
;MDRNWDELLQELRVTQTGAQILTGFLLTIPFQSGFADLDAYQRDLYLVLVVLAALATVLIIAPVSLHRLLFRRRLKPQLVDAGHRFARGGLAALALVLTGAVMLLFDVVLTRTAGRVSAGVLVVVITLAWVVLPHVIARRADDDPEARPGGDHRA
;
A
#
# COMPACT_ATOMS: atom_id res chain seq x y z
N MET A 1 -0.66 4.05 -24.02
CA MET A 1 0.34 3.29 -23.23
C MET A 1 1.10 4.24 -22.32
N ASP A 2 1.72 5.30 -22.83
CA ASP A 2 2.48 6.24 -21.98
C ASP A 2 1.57 7.02 -21.00
N ARG A 3 0.34 7.39 -21.40
CA ARG A 3 -0.62 8.06 -20.50
C ARG A 3 -1.03 7.25 -19.27
N ASN A 4 -1.44 5.98 -19.43
CA ASN A 4 -1.74 5.09 -18.30
C ASN A 4 -0.52 4.85 -17.40
N TRP A 5 0.68 4.87 -17.98
CA TRP A 5 1.92 4.72 -17.21
C TRP A 5 2.22 5.99 -16.40
N ASP A 6 2.06 7.17 -16.99
CA ASP A 6 2.22 8.45 -16.29
C ASP A 6 1.19 8.62 -15.17
N GLU A 7 -0.06 8.19 -15.39
CA GLU A 7 -1.12 8.12 -14.36
C GLU A 7 -0.71 7.17 -13.21
N LEU A 8 -0.26 5.95 -13.52
CA LEU A 8 0.24 5.00 -12.52
C LEU A 8 1.43 5.57 -11.73
N LEU A 9 2.39 6.21 -12.40
CA LEU A 9 3.54 6.83 -11.75
C LEU A 9 3.12 8.00 -10.85
N GLN A 10 2.09 8.75 -11.23
CA GLN A 10 1.53 9.81 -10.41
C GLN A 10 0.86 9.25 -9.15
N GLU A 11 0.04 8.21 -9.28
CA GLU A 11 -0.58 7.52 -8.14
C GLU A 11 0.45 6.91 -7.19
N LEU A 12 1.51 6.32 -7.75
CA LEU A 12 2.63 5.79 -6.96
C LEU A 12 3.39 6.90 -6.23
N ARG A 13 3.58 8.07 -6.86
CA ARG A 13 4.26 9.22 -6.22
C ARG A 13 3.46 9.77 -5.05
N VAL A 14 2.13 9.84 -5.18
CA VAL A 14 1.24 10.23 -4.08
C VAL A 14 1.38 9.24 -2.91
N THR A 15 1.32 7.95 -3.21
CA THR A 15 1.46 6.88 -2.21
C THR A 15 2.84 6.88 -1.54
N GLN A 16 3.90 7.12 -2.32
CA GLN A 16 5.28 7.14 -1.85
C GLN A 16 5.51 8.19 -0.76
N THR A 17 4.89 9.35 -0.88
CA THR A 17 5.03 10.42 0.13
C THR A 17 4.56 9.94 1.50
N GLY A 18 3.41 9.26 1.55
CA GLY A 18 2.88 8.69 2.81
C GLY A 18 3.82 7.64 3.40
N ALA A 19 4.36 6.74 2.57
CA ALA A 19 5.32 5.73 2.99
C ALA A 19 6.62 6.34 3.54
N GLN A 20 7.13 7.39 2.89
CA GLN A 20 8.36 8.08 3.32
C GLN A 20 8.21 8.77 4.67
N ILE A 21 7.09 9.47 4.89
CA ILE A 21 6.80 10.10 6.17
C ILE A 21 6.77 9.05 7.29
N LEU A 22 6.04 7.96 7.07
CA LEU A 22 5.91 6.90 8.06
C LEU A 22 7.24 6.18 8.34
N THR A 23 8.03 5.92 7.29
CA THR A 23 9.38 5.36 7.43
C THR A 23 10.28 6.31 8.24
N GLY A 24 10.23 7.60 7.94
CA GLY A 24 10.98 8.64 8.67
C GLY A 24 10.63 8.64 10.15
N PHE A 25 9.34 8.62 10.49
CA PHE A 25 8.90 8.52 11.89
C PHE A 25 9.39 7.23 12.55
N LEU A 26 9.29 6.08 11.90
CA LEU A 26 9.82 4.84 12.47
C LEU A 26 11.32 4.92 12.74
N LEU A 27 12.11 5.52 11.85
CA LEU A 27 13.56 5.64 12.02
C LEU A 27 13.97 6.58 13.17
N THR A 28 13.10 7.49 13.62
CA THR A 28 13.42 8.38 14.74
C THR A 28 13.11 7.79 16.11
N ILE A 29 12.23 6.77 16.19
CA ILE A 29 11.80 6.13 17.45
C ILE A 29 12.98 5.64 18.32
N PRO A 30 14.03 4.98 17.79
CA PRO A 30 15.13 4.45 18.59
C PRO A 30 15.94 5.50 19.34
N PHE A 31 15.89 6.75 18.87
CA PHE A 31 16.60 7.89 19.46
C PHE A 31 15.75 8.64 20.49
N GLN A 32 14.48 8.26 20.67
CA GLN A 32 13.62 8.83 21.70
C GLN A 32 13.94 8.21 23.07
N SER A 33 13.85 9.01 24.13
CA SER A 33 14.17 8.58 25.50
C SER A 33 13.36 7.34 25.95
N GLY A 34 12.10 7.21 25.52
CA GLY A 34 11.23 6.10 25.87
C GLY A 34 11.51 4.78 25.13
N PHE A 35 12.44 4.74 24.18
CA PHE A 35 12.72 3.50 23.43
C PHE A 35 13.33 2.39 24.30
N ALA A 36 14.14 2.78 25.30
CA ALA A 36 14.77 1.84 26.21
C ALA A 36 13.74 1.10 27.09
N ASP A 37 12.59 1.71 27.33
CA ASP A 37 11.51 1.16 28.16
C ASP A 37 10.60 0.17 27.41
N LEU A 38 10.78 0.03 26.09
CA LEU A 38 10.03 -0.95 25.31
C LEU A 38 10.36 -2.37 25.74
N ASP A 39 9.31 -3.18 25.89
CA ASP A 39 9.47 -4.61 26.10
C ASP A 39 9.97 -5.32 24.83
N ALA A 40 10.35 -6.59 24.96
CA ALA A 40 10.89 -7.37 23.84
C ALA A 40 9.91 -7.47 22.67
N TYR A 41 8.61 -7.63 22.94
CA TYR A 41 7.59 -7.75 21.90
C TYR A 41 7.46 -6.44 21.10
N GLN A 42 7.39 -5.30 21.79
CA GLN A 42 7.30 -3.98 21.17
C GLN A 42 8.52 -3.69 20.31
N ARG A 43 9.71 -4.05 20.80
CA ARG A 43 10.97 -3.88 20.07
C ARG A 43 11.05 -4.76 18.83
N ASP A 44 10.65 -6.03 18.92
CA ASP A 44 10.63 -6.94 17.77
C ASP A 44 9.60 -6.47 16.73
N LEU A 45 8.39 -6.08 17.16
CA LEU A 45 7.37 -5.52 16.29
C LEU A 45 7.88 -4.25 15.59
N TYR A 46 8.54 -3.35 16.33
CA TYR A 46 9.17 -2.16 15.77
C TYR A 46 10.19 -2.50 14.66
N LEU A 47 11.09 -3.46 14.90
CA LEU A 47 12.09 -3.85 13.90
C LEU A 47 11.45 -4.47 12.65
N VAL A 48 10.41 -5.29 12.82
CA VAL A 48 9.62 -5.83 11.70
C VAL A 48 8.97 -4.70 10.90
N LEU A 49 8.43 -3.68 11.57
CA LEU A 49 7.84 -2.51 10.90
C LEU A 49 8.87 -1.73 10.08
N VAL A 50 10.08 -1.53 10.61
CA VAL A 50 11.16 -0.86 9.87
C VAL A 50 11.52 -1.65 8.61
N VAL A 51 11.65 -2.98 8.70
CA VAL A 51 11.94 -3.84 7.54
C VAL A 51 10.81 -3.80 6.52
N LEU A 52 9.56 -3.86 6.97
CA LEU A 52 8.38 -3.77 6.10
C LEU A 52 8.29 -2.39 5.42
N ALA A 53 8.62 -1.30 6.12
CA ALA A 53 8.63 0.05 5.56
C ALA A 53 9.72 0.21 4.48
N ALA A 54 10.91 -0.33 4.73
CA ALA A 54 11.98 -0.39 3.74
C ALA A 54 11.58 -1.22 2.51
N LEU A 55 10.95 -2.39 2.73
CA LEU A 55 10.44 -3.24 1.65
C LEU A 55 9.34 -2.53 0.84
N ALA A 56 8.38 -1.89 1.50
CA ALA A 56 7.34 -1.11 0.84
C ALA A 56 7.95 -0.02 -0.06
N THR A 57 8.96 0.70 0.45
CA THR A 57 9.70 1.72 -0.29
C THR A 57 10.37 1.15 -1.54
N VAL A 58 11.07 0.02 -1.40
CA VAL A 58 11.73 -0.65 -2.54
C VAL A 58 10.69 -1.09 -3.59
N LEU A 59 9.58 -1.69 -3.16
CA LEU A 59 8.52 -2.16 -4.06
C LEU A 59 7.81 -1.01 -4.78
N ILE A 60 7.57 0.13 -4.11
CA ILE A 60 6.96 1.32 -4.72
C ILE A 60 7.91 1.98 -5.74
N ILE A 61 9.22 1.97 -5.50
CA ILE A 61 10.23 2.56 -6.40
C ILE A 61 10.57 1.62 -7.56
N ALA A 62 10.44 0.30 -7.39
CA ALA A 62 10.81 -0.71 -8.39
C ALA A 62 10.27 -0.46 -9.82
N PRO A 63 9.00 -0.04 -10.05
CA PRO A 63 8.47 0.23 -11.38
C PRO A 63 9.24 1.33 -12.13
N VAL A 64 9.70 2.37 -11.42
CA VAL A 64 10.49 3.46 -11.99
C VAL A 64 11.83 2.93 -12.51
N SER A 65 12.49 2.09 -11.72
CA SER A 65 13.74 1.42 -12.08
C SER A 65 13.55 0.45 -13.26
N LEU A 66 12.48 -0.36 -13.22
CA LEU A 66 12.13 -1.30 -14.29
C LEU A 66 11.93 -0.58 -15.62
N HIS A 67 11.17 0.52 -15.61
CA HIS A 67 10.93 1.33 -16.79
C HIS A 67 12.22 1.91 -17.36
N ARG A 68 13.09 2.49 -16.52
CA ARG A 68 14.37 3.06 -16.97
C ARG A 68 15.28 2.03 -17.66
N LEU A 69 15.25 0.77 -17.22
CA LEU A 69 16.12 -0.29 -17.76
C LEU A 69 15.54 -0.97 -19.01
N LEU A 70 14.24 -1.27 -19.03
CA LEU A 70 13.60 -2.07 -20.07
C LEU A 70 13.03 -1.25 -21.23
N PHE A 71 12.84 0.07 -21.05
CA PHE A 71 12.48 0.95 -22.18
C PHE A 71 13.56 0.95 -23.27
N ARG A 72 14.83 0.73 -22.88
CA ARG A 72 15.95 0.54 -23.81
C ARG A 72 15.90 -0.78 -24.60
N ARG A 73 15.07 -1.75 -24.20
CA ARG A 73 14.98 -3.10 -24.80
C ARG A 73 13.65 -3.39 -25.54
N ARG A 74 12.74 -2.42 -25.67
CA ARG A 74 11.41 -2.55 -26.35
C ARG A 74 10.47 -3.67 -25.85
N LEU A 75 10.70 -4.24 -24.66
CA LEU A 75 9.85 -5.30 -24.07
C LEU A 75 8.68 -4.71 -23.25
N LYS A 76 7.73 -4.05 -23.93
CA LYS A 76 6.65 -3.25 -23.31
C LYS A 76 5.59 -4.06 -22.49
N PRO A 77 5.10 -5.24 -22.89
CA PRO A 77 3.99 -5.90 -22.19
C PRO A 77 4.38 -6.48 -20.82
N GLN A 78 5.54 -7.13 -20.73
CA GLN A 78 6.04 -7.76 -19.49
C GLN A 78 6.36 -6.72 -18.39
N LEU A 79 6.60 -5.47 -18.79
CA LEU A 79 6.90 -4.35 -17.90
C LEU A 79 5.69 -3.92 -17.07
N VAL A 80 4.51 -3.89 -17.69
CA VAL A 80 3.27 -3.43 -17.07
C VAL A 80 2.80 -4.44 -16.02
N ASP A 81 2.84 -5.73 -16.35
CA ASP A 81 2.47 -6.80 -15.40
C ASP A 81 3.40 -6.84 -14.19
N ALA A 82 4.71 -6.68 -14.39
CA ALA A 82 5.67 -6.62 -13.30
C ALA A 82 5.48 -5.35 -12.45
N GLY A 83 5.27 -4.19 -13.08
CA GLY A 83 5.00 -2.93 -12.40
C GLY A 83 3.75 -3.00 -11.51
N HIS A 84 2.67 -3.62 -12.00
CA HIS A 84 1.43 -3.80 -11.25
C HIS A 84 1.60 -4.73 -10.04
N ARG A 85 2.40 -5.80 -10.17
CA ARG A 85 2.74 -6.69 -9.04
C ARG A 85 3.57 -5.96 -7.98
N PHE A 86 4.55 -5.17 -8.38
CA PHE A 86 5.34 -4.36 -7.46
C PHE A 86 4.49 -3.29 -6.74
N ALA A 87 3.62 -2.59 -7.47
CA ALA A 87 2.69 -1.61 -6.90
C ALA A 87 1.76 -2.26 -5.85
N ARG A 88 1.12 -3.39 -6.20
CA ARG A 88 0.27 -4.14 -5.26
C ARG A 88 1.05 -4.65 -4.04
N GLY A 89 2.25 -5.19 -4.25
CA GLY A 89 3.10 -5.65 -3.16
C GLY A 89 3.51 -4.51 -2.22
N GLY A 90 3.88 -3.35 -2.79
CA GLY A 90 4.23 -2.15 -2.03
C GLY A 90 3.06 -1.60 -1.22
N LEU A 91 1.85 -1.55 -1.80
CA LEU A 91 0.63 -1.16 -1.10
C LEU A 91 0.28 -2.13 0.03
N ALA A 92 0.39 -3.44 -0.21
CA ALA A 92 0.15 -4.45 0.82
C ALA A 92 1.15 -4.33 1.98
N ALA A 93 2.43 -4.15 1.67
CA ALA A 93 3.46 -3.90 2.69
C ALA A 93 3.15 -2.62 3.48
N LEU A 94 2.78 -1.53 2.81
CA LEU A 94 2.41 -0.27 3.47
C LEU A 94 1.20 -0.43 4.41
N ALA A 95 0.18 -1.20 4.00
CA ALA A 95 -0.97 -1.51 4.85
C ALA A 95 -0.56 -2.29 6.12
N LEU A 96 0.36 -3.24 6.01
CA LEU A 96 0.91 -3.95 7.17
C LEU A 96 1.68 -3.01 8.10
N VAL A 97 2.48 -2.10 7.54
CA VAL A 97 3.22 -1.12 8.34
C VAL A 97 2.26 -0.19 9.08
N LEU A 98 1.23 0.35 8.40
CA LEU A 98 0.22 1.19 9.04
C LEU A 98 -0.50 0.46 10.18
N THR A 99 -0.92 -0.78 9.91
CA THR A 99 -1.61 -1.62 10.90
C THR A 99 -0.74 -1.87 12.11
N GLY A 100 0.49 -2.33 11.92
CA GLY A 100 1.38 -2.64 13.03
C GLY A 100 1.91 -1.38 13.73
N ALA A 101 2.05 -0.24 13.05
CA ALA A 101 2.39 1.03 13.70
C ALA A 101 1.29 1.50 14.65
N VAL A 102 0.02 1.41 14.23
CA VAL A 102 -1.13 1.72 15.11
C VAL A 102 -1.23 0.71 16.25
N MET A 103 -0.98 -0.57 15.98
CA MET A 103 -0.91 -1.60 17.01
C MET A 103 0.15 -1.27 18.06
N LEU A 104 1.38 -0.98 17.62
CA LEU A 104 2.51 -0.65 18.49
C LEU A 104 2.23 0.62 19.29
N LEU A 105 1.67 1.66 18.67
CA LEU A 105 1.32 2.90 19.35
C LEU A 105 0.33 2.66 20.50
N PHE A 106 -0.76 1.95 20.24
CA PHE A 106 -1.77 1.66 21.26
C PHE A 106 -1.27 0.69 22.34
N ASP A 107 -0.39 -0.23 21.97
CA ASP A 107 0.28 -1.14 22.91
C ASP A 107 1.19 -0.40 23.89
N VAL A 108 1.99 0.55 23.38
CA VAL A 108 2.90 1.38 24.18
C VAL A 108 2.13 2.36 25.07
N VAL A 109 1.08 3.00 24.54
CA VAL A 109 0.36 4.07 25.25
C VAL A 109 -0.68 3.53 26.23
N LEU A 110 -1.31 2.39 25.93
CA LEU A 110 -2.41 1.83 26.72
C LEU A 110 -2.08 0.41 27.18
N THR A 111 -2.32 -0.57 26.31
CA THR A 111 -2.14 -2.01 26.62
C THR A 111 -2.04 -2.84 25.34
N ARG A 112 -1.46 -4.05 25.46
CA ARG A 112 -1.41 -5.05 24.38
C ARG A 112 -2.79 -5.41 23.80
N THR A 113 -3.84 -5.36 24.61
CA THR A 113 -5.21 -5.62 24.16
C THR A 113 -5.72 -4.45 23.33
N ALA A 114 -5.49 -3.21 23.77
CA ALA A 114 -5.83 -2.02 22.99
C ALA A 114 -5.11 -2.01 21.64
N GLY A 115 -3.82 -2.40 21.61
CA GLY A 115 -3.06 -2.57 20.37
C GLY A 115 -3.67 -3.59 19.41
N ARG A 116 -4.06 -4.78 19.91
CA ARG A 116 -4.70 -5.81 19.07
C ARG A 116 -6.06 -5.36 18.54
N VAL A 117 -6.86 -4.66 19.35
CA VAL A 117 -8.17 -4.14 18.93
C VAL A 117 -8.00 -3.05 17.87
N SER A 118 -7.10 -2.09 18.08
CA SER A 118 -6.86 -1.01 17.10
C SER A 118 -6.33 -1.57 15.77
N ALA A 119 -5.45 -2.56 15.81
CA ALA A 119 -4.99 -3.29 14.63
C ALA A 119 -6.15 -3.95 13.88
N GLY A 120 -7.02 -4.67 14.61
CA GLY A 120 -8.19 -5.34 14.03
C GLY A 120 -9.16 -4.34 13.37
N VAL A 121 -9.46 -3.24 14.04
CA VAL A 121 -10.31 -2.17 13.48
C VAL A 121 -9.69 -1.60 12.21
N LEU A 122 -8.39 -1.30 12.23
CA LEU A 122 -7.72 -0.72 11.06
C LEU A 122 -7.66 -1.70 9.89
N VAL A 123 -7.41 -3.00 10.12
CA VAL A 123 -7.48 -4.03 9.07
C VAL A 123 -8.88 -4.08 8.44
N VAL A 124 -9.94 -4.00 9.25
CA VAL A 124 -11.32 -3.95 8.74
C VAL A 124 -11.51 -2.72 7.85
N VAL A 125 -11.09 -1.53 8.31
CA VAL A 125 -11.21 -0.29 7.53
C VAL A 125 -10.43 -0.38 6.21
N ILE A 126 -9.19 -0.86 6.24
CA ILE A 126 -8.36 -1.04 5.04
C ILE A 126 -9.05 -2.03 4.08
N THR A 127 -9.54 -3.16 4.58
CA THR A 127 -10.19 -4.19 3.75
C THR A 127 -11.48 -3.65 3.12
N LEU A 128 -12.28 -2.90 3.88
CA LEU A 128 -13.49 -2.27 3.37
C LEU A 128 -13.16 -1.26 2.26
N ALA A 129 -12.16 -0.40 2.48
CA ALA A 129 -11.78 0.62 1.52
C ALA A 129 -11.11 0.05 0.26
N TRP A 130 -10.22 -0.93 0.40
CA TRP A 130 -9.37 -1.41 -0.69
C TRP A 130 -9.92 -2.62 -1.42
N VAL A 131 -10.78 -3.42 -0.80
CA VAL A 131 -11.33 -4.64 -1.40
C VAL A 131 -12.82 -4.50 -1.62
N VAL A 132 -13.59 -4.19 -0.58
CA VAL A 132 -15.05 -4.20 -0.67
C VAL A 132 -15.57 -3.07 -1.54
N LEU A 133 -15.13 -1.84 -1.33
CA LEU A 133 -15.56 -0.68 -2.10
C LEU A 133 -15.33 -0.84 -3.62
N PRO A 134 -14.12 -1.20 -4.12
CA PRO A 134 -13.93 -1.39 -5.56
C PRO A 134 -14.74 -2.54 -6.12
N HIS A 135 -14.93 -3.64 -5.38
CA HIS A 135 -15.80 -4.74 -5.84
C HIS A 135 -17.27 -4.32 -5.93
N VAL A 136 -17.77 -3.51 -4.99
CA VAL A 136 -19.14 -3.00 -5.03
C VAL A 136 -19.34 -2.03 -6.20
N ILE A 137 -18.38 -1.15 -6.45
CA ILE A 137 -18.42 -0.22 -7.58
C ILE A 137 -18.38 -0.98 -8.92
N ALA A 138 -17.47 -1.95 -9.05
CA ALA A 138 -17.35 -2.77 -10.26
C ALA A 138 -18.66 -3.53 -10.56
N ARG A 139 -19.26 -4.17 -9.55
CA ARG A 139 -20.54 -4.89 -9.72
C ARG A 139 -21.68 -3.96 -10.15
N ARG A 140 -21.77 -2.76 -9.57
CA ARG A 140 -22.80 -1.78 -9.95
C ARG A 140 -22.63 -1.25 -11.38
N ALA A 141 -21.39 -1.16 -11.87
CA ALA A 141 -21.11 -0.78 -13.25
C ALA A 141 -21.50 -1.89 -14.26
N ASP A 142 -21.35 -3.16 -13.88
CA ASP A 142 -21.79 -4.30 -14.69
C ASP A 142 -23.33 -4.43 -14.74
N ASP A 143 -24.01 -3.97 -13.70
CA ASP A 143 -25.47 -4.01 -13.56
C ASP A 143 -26.21 -2.86 -14.29
N ASP A 144 -25.49 -1.87 -14.85
CA ASP A 144 -26.07 -0.68 -15.49
C ASP A 144 -26.49 -0.94 -16.96
N PRO A 145 -27.80 -1.06 -17.29
CA PRO A 145 -28.26 -1.47 -18.62
C PRO A 145 -28.03 -0.41 -19.71
N GLU A 146 -27.82 0.85 -19.33
CA GLU A 146 -27.61 1.99 -20.24
C GLU A 146 -26.19 2.03 -20.83
N ALA A 147 -25.23 1.29 -20.27
CA ALA A 147 -23.86 1.17 -20.80
C ALA A 147 -23.75 0.20 -21.99
N ARG A 148 -24.84 -0.47 -22.39
CA ARG A 148 -24.88 -1.28 -23.61
C ARG A 148 -24.92 -0.33 -24.82
N PRO A 149 -23.88 -0.29 -25.68
CA PRO A 149 -23.96 0.48 -26.90
C PRO A 149 -25.16 -0.04 -27.68
N GLY A 150 -26.10 0.88 -27.97
CA GLY A 150 -27.36 0.59 -28.63
C GLY A 150 -27.14 -0.36 -29.80
N GLY A 151 -27.78 -1.52 -29.71
CA GLY A 151 -27.82 -2.48 -30.80
C GLY A 151 -28.27 -1.77 -32.06
N ASP A 152 -27.44 -1.86 -33.08
CA ASP A 152 -27.69 -1.42 -34.44
C ASP A 152 -29.05 -1.98 -34.90
N HIS A 153 -30.09 -1.13 -34.86
CA HIS A 153 -31.39 -1.44 -35.41
C HIS A 153 -31.36 -1.09 -36.90
N ARG A 154 -30.71 -1.96 -37.67
CA ARG A 154 -30.86 -2.07 -39.12
C ARG A 154 -31.53 -3.40 -39.44
N ALA A 155 -32.84 -3.36 -39.65
CA ALA A 155 -33.57 -4.15 -40.66
C ALA A 155 -35.04 -3.71 -40.67
#